data_AF-A0A814F4L4-F1
#
_entry.id   AF-A0A814F4L4-F1
#
_cell.length_a   1.000
_cell.length_b   1.000
_cell.length_c   1.000
_cell.angle_alpha   90.00
_cell.angle_beta   90.00
_cell.angle_gamma   90.00
#
_symmetry.space_group_name_H-M   'P 1'
#
loop_
_entity.id
_entity.type
_entity.pdbx_description
1 polymer ?
#
loop_
_entity_poly.entity_id
_entity_poly.type
_entity_poly.pdbx_seq_one_letter_code
_entity_poly.pdbx_strand_id
1 'polypeptide(L)'
;IYLPLYSNQTCGKTMCFMGGENKKSENMGLSGIQTMFLREHNRIATELANLNPTWSDEILFQETRKILQHITYNEWLPKILGLKNANFRL
;
A
#
# COMPACT_ATOMS: atom_id res chain seq x y z
N ILE A 1 2.55 4.54 12.29
CA ILE A 1 1.86 4.76 10.99
C ILE A 1 0.61 3.88 10.87
N TYR A 2 -0.58 4.49 10.84
CA TYR A 2 -1.85 3.82 10.53
C TYR A 2 -2.71 4.79 9.74
N LEU A 3 -2.67 4.71 8.41
CA LEU A 3 -3.52 5.53 7.56
C LEU A 3 -4.95 4.98 7.57
N PRO A 4 -5.96 5.78 7.96
CA PRO A 4 -7.35 5.35 7.93
C PRO A 4 -7.83 5.20 6.48
N LEU A 5 -8.59 4.13 6.20
CA LEU A 5 -9.09 3.81 4.86
C LEU A 5 -10.24 4.73 4.39
N TYR A 6 -10.90 5.40 5.33
CA TYR A 6 -12.07 6.22 5.08
C TYR A 6 -11.87 7.62 5.62
N SER A 7 -12.32 8.61 4.84
CA SER A 7 -12.37 10.00 5.26
C SER A 7 -13.57 10.24 6.15
N ASN A 8 -13.43 11.18 7.09
CA ASN A 8 -14.57 11.75 7.82
C ASN A 8 -15.44 12.66 6.94
N GLN A 9 -15.12 12.82 5.65
CA GLN A 9 -15.99 13.45 4.66
C GLN A 9 -16.88 12.42 3.94
N THR A 10 -18.10 12.83 3.62
CA THR A 10 -19.09 12.02 2.89
C THR A 10 -19.07 12.35 1.39
N CYS A 11 -19.04 11.33 0.53
CA CYS A 11 -19.30 11.44 -0.90
C CYS A 11 -20.77 11.05 -1.12
N GLY A 12 -21.68 12.01 -1.07
CA GLY A 12 -23.11 11.72 -1.06
C GLY A 12 -23.57 11.07 0.26
N LYS A 13 -24.18 9.88 0.19
CA LYS A 13 -24.72 9.14 1.36
C LYS A 13 -23.70 8.19 2.03
N THR A 14 -22.48 8.07 1.50
CA THR A 14 -21.47 7.11 1.97
C THR A 14 -20.15 7.83 2.29
N MET A 15 -19.34 7.28 3.20
CA MET A 15 -18.01 7.79 3.52
C MET A 15 -17.07 7.73 2.30
N CYS A 16 -16.30 8.80 2.03
CA CYS A 16 -15.32 8.79 0.95
C CYS A 16 -14.15 7.85 1.27
N PHE A 17 -13.62 7.16 0.26
CA PHE A 17 -12.29 6.54 0.37
C PHE A 17 -11.22 7.62 0.59
N MET A 18 -10.37 7.43 1.60
CA MET A 18 -9.26 8.34 1.87
C MET A 18 -8.04 7.94 1.04
N GLY A 19 -7.44 8.89 0.33
CA GLY A 19 -6.15 8.68 -0.33
C GLY A 19 -5.67 9.92 -1.07
N GLY A 20 -4.40 9.94 -1.44
CA GLY A 20 -3.70 11.15 -1.94
C GLY A 20 -4.11 11.69 -3.31
N GLU A 21 -5.21 11.24 -3.92
CA GLU A 21 -5.64 11.69 -5.25
C GLU A 21 -7.18 11.79 -5.31
N ASN A 22 -7.69 12.93 -5.79
CA ASN A 22 -9.10 13.35 -5.68
C ASN A 22 -10.10 12.52 -6.51
N LYS A 23 -9.63 11.49 -7.24
CA LYS A 23 -10.43 10.69 -8.20
C LYS A 23 -10.66 9.24 -7.76
N LYS A 24 -10.25 8.87 -6.55
CA LYS A 24 -10.26 7.47 -6.07
C LYS A 24 -11.64 6.81 -6.01
N SER A 25 -12.73 7.56 -6.08
CA SER A 25 -14.09 7.01 -6.09
C SER A 25 -14.61 6.66 -7.49
N GLU A 26 -13.89 6.98 -8.56
CA GLU A 26 -14.38 6.82 -9.93
C GLU A 26 -14.21 5.39 -10.48
N ASN A 27 -13.16 4.68 -10.05
CA ASN A 27 -12.90 3.30 -10.45
C ASN A 27 -12.76 2.39 -9.22
N MET A 28 -13.83 1.66 -8.89
CA MET A 28 -13.88 0.74 -7.74
C MET A 28 -12.77 -0.32 -7.76
N GLY A 29 -12.34 -0.78 -8.95
CA GLY A 29 -11.25 -1.73 -9.08
C GLY A 29 -9.91 -1.15 -8.63
N LEU A 30 -9.62 0.09 -9.03
CA LEU A 30 -8.43 0.81 -8.60
C LEU A 30 -8.47 1.07 -7.08
N SER A 31 -9.60 1.49 -6.53
CA SER A 31 -9.76 1.70 -5.08
C SER A 31 -9.54 0.42 -4.28
N GLY A 32 -9.99 -0.72 -4.81
CA GLY A 32 -9.76 -2.04 -4.22
C GLY A 32 -8.27 -2.40 -4.15
N ILE A 33 -7.54 -2.20 -5.25
CA ILE A 33 -6.10 -2.44 -5.30
C ILE A 33 -5.34 -1.51 -4.34
N GLN A 34 -5.67 -0.22 -4.32
CA GLN A 34 -5.06 0.74 -3.41
C GLN A 34 -5.31 0.40 -1.93
N THR A 35 -6.54 -0.04 -1.61
CA THR A 35 -6.90 -0.50 -0.26
C THR A 35 -6.11 -1.75 0.14
N MET A 36 -5.93 -2.69 -0.79
CA MET A 36 -5.16 -3.90 -0.56
C MET A 36 -3.70 -3.58 -0.23
N PHE A 37 -3.04 -2.74 -1.04
CA PHE A 37 -1.67 -2.32 -0.77
C PHE A 37 -1.50 -1.52 0.52
N LEU A 38 -2.46 -0.67 0.88
CA LEU A 38 -2.41 0.08 2.14
C LEU A 38 -2.50 -0.85 3.36
N ARG A 39 -3.38 -1.84 3.30
CA ARG A 39 -3.51 -2.85 4.37
C ARG A 39 -2.22 -3.66 4.52
N GLU A 40 -1.61 -4.04 3.40
CA GLU A 40 -0.36 -4.79 3.42
C GLU A 40 0.81 -3.95 3.95
N HIS A 41 0.88 -2.67 3.57
CA HIS A 41 1.83 -1.74 4.16
C HIS A 41 1.66 -1.66 5.68
N ASN A 42 0.44 -1.48 6.18
CA ASN A 42 0.19 -1.43 7.61
C ASN A 42 0.56 -2.75 8.31
N ARG A 43 0.29 -3.91 7.69
CA ARG A 43 0.67 -5.23 8.24
C ARG A 43 2.19 -5.34 8.41
N ILE A 44 2.95 -5.05 7.36
CA ILE A 44 4.42 -5.11 7.37
C ILE A 44 4.99 -4.08 8.35
N ALA A 45 4.44 -2.87 8.39
CA ALA A 45 4.87 -1.83 9.33
C ALA A 45 4.66 -2.25 10.79
N THR A 46 3.53 -2.90 11.11
CA THR A 46 3.29 -3.46 12.45
C THR A 46 4.29 -4.56 12.80
N GLU A 47 4.60 -5.45 11.87
CA GLU A 47 5.61 -6.50 12.08
C GLU A 47 7.01 -5.91 12.29
N LEU A 48 7.41 -4.93 11.49
CA LEU A 48 8.69 -4.24 11.63
C LEU A 48 8.79 -3.46 12.94
N ALA A 49 7.71 -2.82 13.38
CA ALA A 49 7.65 -2.11 14.66
C ALA A 49 7.81 -3.06 15.85
N ASN A 50 7.22 -4.26 15.77
CA ASN A 50 7.38 -5.29 16.81
C ASN A 50 8.81 -5.84 16.86
N LEU A 51 9.46 -6.00 15.70
CA LEU A 51 10.84 -6.49 15.61
C LEU A 51 11.87 -5.41 15.99
N ASN A 52 11.57 -4.14 15.71
CA ASN A 52 12.47 -3.01 15.96
C ASN A 52 11.77 -1.89 16.75
N PRO A 53 11.59 -2.06 18.08
CA PRO A 53 10.85 -1.10 18.90
C PRO A 53 11.46 0.30 18.98
N THR A 54 12.75 0.44 18.62
CA THR A 54 13.49 1.71 18.66
C THR A 54 13.38 2.52 17.38
N TRP A 55 12.81 1.96 16.31
CA TRP A 55 12.69 2.66 15.04
C TRP A 55 11.62 3.75 15.11
N SER A 56 11.92 4.90 14.51
CA SER A 56 10.96 5.98 14.36
C SER A 56 9.91 5.62 13.30
N ASP A 57 8.75 6.30 13.35
CA ASP A 57 7.72 6.15 12.32
C ASP A 57 8.30 6.38 10.91
N GLU A 58 9.15 7.40 10.71
CA GLU A 58 9.74 7.66 9.38
C GLU A 58 10.57 6.47 8.87
N ILE A 59 11.38 5.85 9.73
CA ILE A 59 12.18 4.67 9.36
C ILE A 59 11.25 3.52 9.00
N LEU A 60 10.22 3.27 9.82
CA LEU A 60 9.23 2.24 9.55
C LEU A 60 8.52 2.46 8.21
N PHE A 61 8.16 3.71 7.88
CA PHE A 61 7.54 4.03 6.60
C PHE A 61 8.45 3.69 5.43
N GLN A 62 9.70 4.15 5.45
CA GLN A 62 10.63 3.98 4.34
C GLN A 62 11.01 2.51 4.15
N GLU A 63 11.30 1.78 5.23
CA GLU A 63 11.62 0.35 5.14
C GLU A 63 10.43 -0.49 4.67
N THR A 64 9.24 -0.22 5.21
CA THR A 64 8.01 -0.88 4.75
C THR A 64 7.77 -0.61 3.26
N ARG A 65 7.93 0.64 2.81
CA ARG A 65 7.78 1.02 1.40
C ARG A 65 8.78 0.28 0.51
N LYS A 66 10.04 0.17 0.94
CA LYS A 66 11.10 -0.54 0.21
C LYS A 66 10.77 -2.02 0.03
N ILE A 67 10.28 -2.69 1.09
CA ILE A 67 9.84 -4.09 1.02
C ILE A 67 8.64 -4.24 0.07
N LEU A 68 7.64 -3.37 0.18
CA LEU A 68 6.46 -3.41 -0.67
C LEU A 68 6.81 -3.18 -2.15
N GLN A 69 7.77 -2.31 -2.44
CA GLN A 69 8.32 -2.14 -3.79
C GLN A 69 8.97 -3.42 -4.29
N HIS A 70 9.79 -4.07 -3.48
CA HIS A 70 10.41 -5.35 -3.86
C HIS A 70 9.36 -6.41 -4.21
N ILE A 71 8.33 -6.60 -3.37
CA ILE A 71 7.23 -7.54 -3.63
C ILE A 71 6.50 -7.15 -4.93
N THR A 72 6.21 -5.87 -5.11
CA THR A 72 5.46 -5.37 -6.29
C THR A 72 6.22 -5.67 -7.59
N TYR A 73 7.51 -5.36 -7.65
CA TYR A 73 8.30 -5.52 -8.87
C TYR A 73 8.77 -6.95 -9.13
N ASN A 74 9.06 -7.73 -8.09
CA ASN A 74 9.61 -9.08 -8.26
C ASN A 74 8.54 -10.18 -8.25
N GLU A 75 7.42 -9.98 -7.58
CA GLU A 75 6.39 -11.02 -7.45
C GLU A 75 5.12 -10.69 -8.23
N TRP A 76 4.63 -9.46 -8.12
CA TRP A 76 3.34 -9.09 -8.70
C TRP A 76 3.44 -8.69 -10.18
N LEU A 77 4.39 -7.81 -10.50
CA LEU A 77 4.57 -7.27 -11.85
C LEU A 77 4.90 -8.35 -12.91
N PRO A 78 5.81 -9.32 -12.69
CA PRO A 78 6.12 -10.33 -13.69
C PRO A 78 4.93 -11.24 -13.98
N LYS A 79 4.11 -11.53 -12.96
CA LYS A 79 2.90 -12.35 -13.10
C LYS A 79 1.84 -11.65 -13.95
N ILE A 80 1.65 -10.34 -13.76
CA ILE A 80 0.72 -9.55 -14.58
C ILE A 80 1.20 -9.43 -16.03
N LEU A 81 2.50 -9.22 -16.23
CA LEU A 81 3.07 -9.07 -17.57
C LEU A 81 3.28 -10.42 -18.29
N GLY A 82 3.04 -11.55 -17.63
CA GLY A 82 3.26 -12.88 -18.20
C GLY A 82 4.74 -13.21 -18.45
N LEU A 83 5.66 -12.47 -17.83
CA LEU A 83 7.09 -12.61 -18.05
C LEU A 83 7.64 -13.70 -17.13
N LYS A 84 7.90 -14.88 -17.69
CA LYS A 84 8.41 -16.04 -16.95
C LYS A 84 9.76 -15.81 -16.27
N ASN A 85 10.52 -14.79 -16.67
CA ASN A 85 11.86 -14.46 -16.17
C ASN A 85 12.16 -12.95 -16.23
N ALA A 86 11.25 -12.09 -15.77
CA ALA A 86 11.60 -10.67 -15.66
C ALA A 86 12.53 -10.45 -14.45
N ASN A 87 13.84 -10.48 -14.70
CA ASN A 87 14.84 -9.99 -13.74
C ASN A 87 14.75 -8.46 -13.69
N PHE A 88 13.76 -7.95 -12.95
CA PHE A 88 13.71 -6.54 -12.57
C PHE A 88 14.74 -6.31 -11.47
N ARG A 89 16.02 -6.24 -11.84
CA ARG A 89 17.06 -5.79 -10.92
C ARG A 89 16.86 -4.29 -10.70
N LEU A 90 16.35 -3.93 -9.53
CA LEU A 90 16.39 -2.58 -8.97
C LEU A 90 17.71 -2.39 -8.22
#